data_AF-A0A5J5WDG4-F1
#
_entry.id   AF-A0A5J5WDG4-F1
#
_cell.length_a   1.000
_cell.length_b   1.000
_cell.length_c   1.000
_cell.angle_alpha   90.00
_cell.angle_beta   90.00
_cell.angle_gamma   90.00
#
_symmetry.space_group_name_H-M   'P 1'
#
loop_
_entity.id
_entity.type
_entity.pdbx_description
1 polymer ?
#
loop_
_entity_poly.entity_id
_entity_poly.type
_entity_poly.pdbx_seq_one_letter_code
_entity_poly.pdbx_strand_id
1 'polypeptide(L)'
;MVSFKVQKRLAASLLNCGKNKVWLDPCEAILISMANSRMDIRKLVKDNLIIKKPNISRSGWRYKKGKDVGNPRRKGYGKRKGTKEARLPSKLSWMRRARVLRRLLRKYREMKKIDKHCTMNFI
;
A
#
# COMPACT_ATOMS: atom_id res chain seq x y z
N MET A 1 40.18 -16.87 -2.65
CA MET A 1 39.08 -15.93 -2.30
C MET A 1 37.92 -16.74 -1.73
N VAL A 2 37.41 -16.37 -0.55
CA VAL A 2 36.37 -17.14 0.16
C VAL A 2 34.99 -16.90 -0.47
N SER A 3 34.19 -17.95 -0.66
CA SER A 3 32.88 -17.89 -1.32
C SER A 3 31.73 -18.09 -0.33
N PHE A 4 30.88 -17.08 -0.16
CA PHE A 4 29.73 -17.10 0.76
C PHE A 4 28.39 -17.45 0.10
N LYS A 5 28.41 -18.05 -1.10
CA LYS A 5 27.19 -18.27 -1.90
C LYS A 5 26.20 -19.22 -1.20
N VAL A 6 26.70 -20.25 -0.52
CA VAL A 6 25.89 -21.25 0.18
C VAL A 6 25.31 -20.67 1.45
N GLN A 7 26.14 -20.05 2.29
CA GLN A 7 25.79 -19.43 3.56
C GLN A 7 24.72 -18.35 3.36
N LYS A 8 24.90 -17.49 2.36
CA LYS A 8 23.93 -16.43 2.04
C LYS A 8 22.59 -16.98 1.54
N ARG A 9 22.59 -18.13 0.84
CA ARG A 9 21.37 -18.84 0.41
C ARG A 9 20.66 -19.50 1.60
N LEU A 10 21.39 -20.19 2.47
CA LEU A 10 20.84 -20.87 3.65
C LEU A 10 20.27 -19.86 4.65
N ALA A 11 21.02 -18.79 4.95
CA ALA A 11 20.57 -17.71 5.83
C ALA A 11 19.32 -17.01 5.28
N ALA A 12 19.25 -16.74 3.98
CA ALA A 12 18.07 -16.15 3.34
C ALA A 12 16.82 -17.01 3.51
N SER A 13 16.96 -18.34 3.33
CA SER A 13 15.88 -19.30 3.51
C SER A 13 15.44 -19.42 4.97
N LEU A 14 16.35 -19.31 5.93
CA LEU A 14 16.03 -19.38 7.37
C LEU A 14 15.37 -18.09 7.89
N LEU A 15 15.81 -16.92 7.41
CA LEU A 15 15.33 -15.60 7.83
C LEU A 15 14.11 -15.10 7.04
N ASN A 16 13.57 -15.93 6.15
CA ASN A 16 12.48 -15.62 5.22
C ASN A 16 12.70 -14.26 4.54
N CYS A 17 13.87 -14.08 3.93
CA CYS A 17 14.25 -12.83 3.28
C CYS A 17 15.07 -13.06 2.00
N GLY A 18 15.20 -12.03 1.17
CA GLY A 18 16.06 -12.10 -0.01
C GLY A 18 17.55 -12.07 0.36
N LYS A 19 18.41 -12.65 -0.49
CA LYS A 19 19.88 -12.69 -0.28
C LYS A 19 20.48 -11.30 0.00
N ASN A 20 19.92 -10.24 -0.58
CA ASN A 20 20.38 -8.86 -0.38
C ASN A 20 20.13 -8.31 1.04
N LYS A 21 19.23 -8.93 1.79
CA LYS A 21 18.92 -8.56 3.18
C LYS A 21 19.80 -9.27 4.20
N VAL A 22 20.52 -10.32 3.79
CA VAL A 22 21.47 -11.00 4.67
C VAL A 22 22.76 -10.18 4.73
N TRP A 23 23.08 -9.71 5.92
CA TRP A 23 24.38 -9.16 6.27
C TRP A 23 25.23 -10.27 6.91
N LEU A 24 26.51 -10.32 6.55
CA LEU A 24 27.51 -11.24 7.06
C LEU A 24 28.63 -10.37 7.62
N ASP A 25 29.12 -10.69 8.82
CA ASP A 25 30.24 -9.98 9.42
C ASP A 25 31.54 -10.22 8.60
N PRO A 26 32.22 -9.16 8.11
CA PRO A 26 33.48 -9.31 7.40
C PRO A 26 34.65 -9.74 8.29
N CYS A 27 34.62 -9.47 9.60
CA CYS A 27 35.69 -9.85 10.53
C CYS A 27 35.70 -11.37 10.76
N GLU A 28 34.52 -11.97 10.93
CA GLU A 28 34.33 -13.41 11.17
C GLU A 28 34.11 -14.22 9.88
N ALA A 29 34.64 -13.72 8.76
CA ALA A 29 34.50 -14.32 7.43
C ALA A 29 34.94 -15.80 7.37
N ILE A 30 35.99 -16.18 8.11
CA ILE A 30 36.52 -17.54 8.14
C ILE A 30 35.54 -18.48 8.85
N LEU A 31 35.06 -18.08 10.04
CA LEU A 31 34.10 -18.83 10.84
C LEU A 31 32.77 -19.05 10.08
N ILE A 32 32.27 -17.99 9.43
CA ILE A 32 31.06 -18.06 8.61
C ILE A 32 31.27 -19.00 7.42
N SER A 33 32.46 -19.01 6.80
CA SER A 33 32.75 -19.89 5.67
C SER A 33 32.73 -21.37 6.06
N MET A 34 33.09 -21.71 7.30
CA MET A 34 33.08 -23.10 7.80
C MET A 34 31.68 -23.63 8.07
N ALA A 35 30.66 -22.77 8.18
CA ALA A 35 29.28 -23.17 8.41
C ALA A 35 28.62 -23.71 7.13
N ASN A 36 28.33 -25.02 7.14
CA ASN A 36 27.76 -25.74 5.98
C ASN A 36 26.31 -26.20 6.24
N SER A 37 25.91 -26.39 7.50
CA SER A 37 24.56 -26.83 7.86
C SER A 37 23.62 -25.66 8.15
N ARG A 38 22.31 -25.90 8.02
CA ARG A 38 21.27 -24.95 8.47
C ARG A 38 21.30 -24.71 9.98
N MET A 39 21.72 -25.71 10.75
CA MET A 39 21.83 -25.61 12.20
C MET A 39 22.94 -24.63 12.61
N ASP A 40 24.09 -24.72 11.95
CA ASP A 40 25.24 -23.82 12.17
C ASP A 40 24.87 -22.38 11.82
N ILE A 41 24.21 -22.17 10.67
CA ILE A 41 23.73 -20.83 10.28
C ILE A 41 22.72 -20.29 11.29
N ARG A 42 21.88 -21.14 11.90
CA ARG A 42 20.94 -20.71 12.96
C ARG A 42 21.69 -20.29 14.22
N LYS A 43 22.80 -20.95 14.56
CA LYS A 43 23.70 -20.54 15.66
C LYS A 43 24.33 -19.17 15.37
N LEU A 44 24.90 -18.98 14.17
CA LEU A 44 25.50 -17.71 13.74
C LEU A 44 24.49 -16.54 13.68
N VAL A 45 23.22 -16.82 13.36
CA VAL A 45 22.14 -15.82 13.44
C VAL A 45 21.83 -15.46 14.89
N LYS A 46 21.83 -16.44 15.80
CA LYS A 46 21.62 -16.21 17.24
C LYS A 46 22.76 -15.41 17.87
N ASP A 47 23.99 -15.66 17.41
CA ASP A 47 25.21 -14.97 17.86
C ASP A 47 25.41 -13.61 17.15
N ASN A 48 24.44 -13.15 16.35
CA ASN A 48 24.44 -11.88 15.60
C ASN A 48 25.57 -11.70 14.56
N LEU A 49 26.25 -12.77 14.16
CA LEU A 49 27.23 -12.77 13.07
C LEU A 49 26.56 -12.70 11.69
N ILE A 50 25.29 -13.14 11.62
CA ILE A 50 24.43 -13.05 10.44
C ILE A 50 23.17 -12.28 10.80
N ILE A 51 22.99 -11.10 10.19
CA ILE A 51 21.89 -10.18 10.53
C ILE A 51 20.96 -9.97 9.34
N LYS A 52 19.65 -9.91 9.61
CA LYS A 52 18.65 -9.43 8.64
C LYS A 52 18.65 -7.90 8.63
N LYS A 53 19.18 -7.31 7.55
CA LYS A 53 19.11 -5.85 7.35
C LYS A 53 17.65 -5.38 7.34
N PRO A 54 17.34 -4.23 7.95
CA PRO A 54 16.00 -3.67 7.88
C PRO A 54 15.58 -3.35 6.44
N ASN A 55 14.28 -3.20 6.24
CA ASN A 55 13.76 -2.70 4.97
C ASN A 55 14.15 -1.24 4.77
N ILE A 56 14.43 -0.87 3.52
CA ILE A 56 14.69 0.54 3.19
C ILE A 56 13.39 1.28 3.45
N SER A 57 13.42 2.30 4.31
CA SER A 57 12.23 3.10 4.60
C SER A 57 11.87 3.93 3.37
N ARG A 58 10.62 3.80 2.92
CA ARG A 58 10.02 4.71 1.93
C ARG A 58 8.90 5.46 2.61
N SER A 59 9.12 6.73 2.92
CA SER A 59 8.10 7.56 3.55
C SER A 59 6.99 7.92 2.55
N GLY A 60 5.74 7.83 3.01
CA GLY A 60 4.57 8.28 2.23
C GLY A 60 4.34 9.80 2.29
N TRP A 61 5.26 10.58 2.87
CA TRP A 61 5.04 11.99 3.20
C TRP A 61 4.76 12.86 1.97
N ARG A 62 5.57 12.72 0.90
CA ARG A 62 5.37 13.47 -0.36
C ARG A 62 4.03 13.14 -1.02
N TYR A 63 3.64 11.87 -0.97
CA TYR A 63 2.35 11.43 -1.46
C TYR A 63 1.21 12.04 -0.64
N LYS A 64 1.25 11.94 0.69
CA LYS A 64 0.23 12.52 1.60
C LYS A 64 0.10 14.03 1.41
N LYS A 65 1.21 14.78 1.40
CA LYS A 65 1.23 16.23 1.12
C LYS A 65 0.62 16.59 -0.23
N GLY A 66 0.79 15.72 -1.23
CA GLY A 66 0.19 15.90 -2.56
C GLY A 66 -1.28 15.47 -2.64
N LYS A 67 -1.68 14.51 -1.79
CA LYS A 67 -3.02 13.95 -1.71
C LYS A 67 -3.92 14.68 -0.73
N ASP A 68 -3.39 15.60 0.09
CA ASP A 68 -4.18 16.52 0.90
C ASP A 68 -5.25 17.14 0.00
N VAL A 69 -6.48 16.71 0.28
CA VAL A 69 -7.51 16.37 -0.71
C VAL A 69 -8.15 17.61 -1.36
N GLY A 70 -7.68 18.79 -0.97
CA GLY A 70 -8.27 20.07 -1.28
C GLY A 70 -7.29 21.11 -1.78
N ASN A 71 -6.08 20.78 -2.25
CA ASN A 71 -5.21 21.81 -2.85
C ASN A 71 -5.60 22.05 -4.32
N PRO A 72 -6.42 23.08 -4.65
CA PRO A 72 -6.87 23.35 -6.03
C PRO A 72 -5.71 23.64 -6.99
N ARG A 73 -4.51 23.96 -6.45
CA ARG A 73 -3.31 24.36 -7.20
C ARG A 73 -2.78 23.28 -8.18
N ARG A 74 -3.26 22.03 -8.13
CA ARG A 74 -2.80 20.93 -9.01
C ARG A 74 -3.88 20.29 -9.89
N LYS A 75 -5.07 20.91 -9.99
CA LYS A 75 -6.23 20.37 -10.75
C LYS A 75 -6.54 21.11 -12.07
N GLY A 76 -5.67 22.02 -12.51
CA GLY A 76 -5.82 22.79 -13.76
C GLY A 76 -5.78 21.93 -15.02
N TYR A 77 -6.24 22.48 -16.16
CA TYR A 77 -6.39 21.74 -17.43
C TYR A 77 -5.10 21.04 -17.89
N GLY A 78 -3.93 21.68 -17.79
CA GLY A 78 -2.65 21.10 -18.21
C GLY A 78 -2.13 19.91 -17.38
N LYS A 79 -2.74 19.60 -16.22
CA LYS A 79 -2.42 18.40 -15.42
C LYS A 79 -3.48 17.31 -15.54
N ARG A 80 -4.62 17.59 -16.19
CA ARG A 80 -5.69 16.60 -16.39
C ARG A 80 -5.26 15.66 -17.51
N LYS A 81 -5.23 14.37 -17.19
CA LYS A 81 -5.02 13.31 -18.18
C LYS A 81 -6.33 12.54 -18.38
N GLY A 82 -6.62 12.17 -19.62
CA GLY A 82 -7.86 11.49 -19.99
C GLY A 82 -9.08 12.41 -20.12
N THR A 83 -10.12 11.89 -20.78
CA THR A 83 -11.37 12.62 -21.02
C THR A 83 -12.14 12.90 -19.73
N LYS A 84 -13.10 13.82 -19.77
CA LYS A 84 -14.00 14.07 -18.63
C LYS A 84 -14.78 12.81 -18.25
N GLU A 85 -15.27 12.09 -19.26
CA GLU A 85 -16.02 10.85 -19.08
C GLU A 85 -15.17 9.74 -18.43
N ALA A 86 -13.89 9.62 -18.78
CA ALA A 86 -12.98 8.66 -18.14
C ALA A 86 -12.69 8.99 -16.66
N ARG A 87 -12.59 10.29 -16.31
CA ARG A 87 -12.30 10.74 -14.94
C ARG A 87 -13.52 10.68 -14.02
N LEU A 88 -14.69 11.03 -14.53
CA LEU A 88 -15.97 10.95 -13.83
C LEU A 88 -17.09 10.70 -14.84
N PRO A 89 -17.52 9.44 -15.01
CA PRO A 89 -18.56 9.09 -15.98
C PRO A 89 -19.88 9.79 -15.68
N SER A 90 -20.53 10.30 -16.71
CA SER A 90 -21.78 11.06 -16.63
C SER A 90 -22.90 10.18 -16.07
N LYS A 91 -22.94 8.90 -16.45
CA LYS A 91 -23.88 7.89 -15.91
C LYS A 91 -23.74 7.73 -14.40
N LEU A 92 -22.51 7.69 -13.88
CA LEU A 92 -22.26 7.61 -12.43
C LEU A 92 -22.74 8.86 -11.69
N SER A 93 -22.51 10.04 -12.27
CA SER A 93 -22.98 11.31 -11.72
C SER A 93 -24.52 11.36 -11.64
N TRP A 94 -25.20 10.97 -12.71
CA TRP A 94 -26.66 10.90 -12.78
C TRP A 94 -27.24 9.91 -11.75
N MET A 95 -26.70 8.70 -11.68
CA MET A 95 -27.14 7.69 -10.70
C MET A 95 -26.96 8.18 -9.26
N ARG A 96 -25.84 8.83 -8.94
CA ARG A 96 -25.59 9.40 -7.61
C ARG A 96 -26.62 10.49 -7.29
N ARG A 97 -26.90 11.40 -8.23
CA ARG A 97 -27.89 12.47 -8.08
C ARG A 97 -29.29 11.90 -7.80
N ALA A 98 -29.77 10.98 -8.64
CA ALA A 98 -31.08 10.36 -8.49
C ALA A 98 -31.22 9.60 -7.16
N ARG A 99 -30.20 8.84 -6.75
CA ARG A 99 -30.22 8.08 -5.49
C ARG A 99 -30.28 9.00 -4.25
N VAL A 100 -29.54 10.10 -4.26
CA VAL A 100 -29.54 11.09 -3.17
C VAL A 100 -30.93 11.71 -3.04
N LEU A 101 -31.53 12.15 -4.14
CA LEU A 101 -32.87 12.75 -4.15
C LEU A 101 -33.93 11.75 -3.68
N ARG A 102 -33.94 10.52 -4.20
CA ARG A 102 -34.90 9.48 -3.76
C ARG A 102 -34.77 9.14 -2.28
N ARG A 103 -33.54 9.12 -1.74
CA ARG A 103 -33.31 8.89 -0.31
C ARG A 103 -33.84 10.06 0.53
N LEU A 104 -33.63 11.29 0.08
CA LEU A 104 -34.16 12.49 0.75
C LEU A 104 -35.69 12.48 0.76
N LEU A 105 -36.33 12.24 -0.38
CA LEU A 105 -37.79 12.17 -0.49
C LEU A 105 -38.37 11.06 0.40
N ARG A 106 -37.73 9.89 0.47
CA ARG A 106 -38.12 8.82 1.39
C ARG A 106 -38.10 9.27 2.84
N LYS A 107 -37.00 9.92 3.27
CA LYS A 107 -36.85 10.45 4.63
C LYS A 107 -37.95 11.47 4.96
N TYR A 108 -38.27 12.36 4.03
CA TYR A 108 -39.30 13.38 4.26
C TYR A 108 -40.71 12.78 4.33
N ARG A 109 -40.98 11.70 3.58
CA ARG A 109 -42.21 10.93 3.68
C ARG A 109 -42.34 10.22 5.03
N GLU A 110 -41.26 9.61 5.52
CA GLU A 110 -41.24 8.96 6.86
C GLU A 110 -41.47 9.98 7.99
N MET A 111 -40.94 11.19 7.84
CA MET A 111 -41.19 12.31 8.77
C MET A 111 -42.57 12.96 8.59
N LYS A 112 -43.41 12.47 7.68
CA LYS A 112 -44.73 13.03 7.32
C LYS A 112 -44.70 14.52 6.91
N LYS A 113 -43.55 15.01 6.43
CA LYS A 113 -43.43 16.38 5.90
C LYS A 113 -44.00 16.50 4.48
N ILE A 114 -44.13 15.38 3.78
CA ILE A 114 -44.56 15.30 2.38
C ILE A 114 -45.52 14.11 2.25
N ASP A 115 -46.64 14.33 1.54
CA ASP A 115 -47.61 13.29 1.21
C ASP A 115 -47.21 12.46 -0.03
N LYS A 116 -47.79 11.27 -0.17
CA LYS A 116 -47.53 10.32 -1.27
C LYS A 116 -47.75 10.97 -2.65
N HIS A 117 -48.78 11.78 -2.80
CA HIS A 117 -49.06 12.46 -4.07
C HIS A 117 -47.93 13.43 -4.46
N CYS A 118 -47.47 14.24 -3.51
CA CYS A 118 -46.31 15.12 -3.72
C CYS A 118 -45.06 14.33 -4.11
N THR A 119 -44.77 13.17 -3.50
CA THR A 119 -43.58 12.37 -3.87
C THR A 119 -43.60 11.79 -5.29
N MET A 120 -44.78 11.54 -5.87
CA MET A 120 -44.89 10.98 -7.24
C MET A 120 -44.58 12.02 -8.31
N ASN A 121 -44.88 13.30 -8.05
CA ASN A 121 -44.58 14.40 -8.99
C ASN A 121 -43.08 14.81 -9.00
N PHE A 122 -42.30 14.40 -8.00
CA PHE A 122 -40.86 14.70 -7.91
C PHE A 122 -39.95 13.63 -8.51
N ILE A 123 -40.52 12.52 -8.99
CA ILE A 123 -39.80 11.40 -9.64
C ILE A 123 -39.88 11.56 -11.15
#